data_AF-A0A6J4GYN8-F1
#
_entry.id   AF-A0A6J4GYN8-F1
#
_cell.length_a   1.000
_cell.length_b   1.000
_cell.length_c   1.000
_cell.angle_alpha   90.00
_cell.angle_beta   90.00
_cell.angle_gamma   90.00
#
_symmetry.space_group_name_H-M   'P 1'
#
loop_
_entity.id
_entity.type
_entity.pdbx_description
1 polymer ?
#
loop_
_entity_poly.entity_id
_entity_poly.type
_entity_poly.pdbx_seq_one_letter_code
_entity_poly.pdbx_strand_id
1 'polypeptide(L)'
;MSTASCPLCGETYLAAATVCADCRVALVPDPVEGTEHASPGTTTAEGAPGAPDREGPDGPEVPVAVEPWPEGEEEVGYDLEDWGPVEREALTVALLAERVAHEWREDEVVVPERWADLTEELIDAIDHPDALEPEDEDDDGGAELLGDLYVAADVLSGDPAASGAVIEVLELAPVVAGRPAPYGLDGGTWSSVTEEVGRLAGLLEAHADDEEVQALAGSLRSRLRPLV
;
A
#
# COMPACT_ATOMS: atom_id res chain seq x y z
N MET A 1 -24.61 -19.03 17.48
CA MET A 1 -24.01 -19.20 16.14
C MET A 1 -22.69 -18.49 16.22
N SER A 2 -21.58 -19.21 16.09
CA SER A 2 -20.24 -18.59 16.23
C SER A 2 -20.00 -17.63 15.08
N THR A 3 -19.57 -16.42 15.42
CA THR A 3 -19.18 -15.37 14.48
C THR A 3 -17.69 -15.12 14.58
N ALA A 4 -17.10 -14.65 13.49
CA ALA A 4 -15.72 -14.21 13.44
C ALA A 4 -15.68 -12.79 12.88
N SER A 5 -14.83 -11.94 13.41
CA SER A 5 -14.77 -10.53 13.04
C SER A 5 -13.41 -10.21 12.41
N CYS A 6 -13.43 -9.33 11.42
CA CYS A 6 -12.19 -8.82 10.82
C CYS A 6 -11.57 -7.76 11.75
N PRO A 7 -10.28 -7.87 12.11
CA PRO A 7 -9.63 -6.89 13.00
C PRO A 7 -9.34 -5.54 12.32
N LEU A 8 -9.37 -5.48 10.98
CA LEU A 8 -9.09 -4.26 10.22
C LEU A 8 -10.34 -3.42 9.95
N CYS A 9 -11.39 -4.02 9.40
CA CYS A 9 -12.61 -3.30 9.02
C CYS A 9 -13.77 -3.46 10.01
N GLY A 10 -13.68 -4.38 10.98
CA GLY A 10 -14.73 -4.63 11.96
C GLY A 10 -15.95 -5.40 11.44
N GLU A 11 -15.95 -5.81 10.17
CA GLU A 11 -17.06 -6.56 9.56
C GLU A 11 -17.19 -7.96 10.17
N THR A 12 -18.43 -8.40 10.41
CA THR A 12 -18.73 -9.68 11.08
C THR A 12 -19.16 -10.76 10.10
N TYR A 13 -18.53 -11.93 10.21
CA TYR A 13 -18.75 -13.08 9.35
C TYR A 13 -19.25 -14.30 10.15
N LEU A 14 -19.86 -15.25 9.44
CA LEU A 14 -20.14 -16.57 9.98
C LEU A 14 -18.83 -17.38 10.09
N ALA A 15 -18.64 -18.14 11.16
CA ALA A 15 -17.39 -18.85 11.47
C ALA A 15 -16.92 -19.90 10.45
N ALA A 16 -17.64 -20.12 9.35
CA ALA A 16 -17.16 -20.92 8.21
C ALA A 16 -16.17 -20.14 7.33
N ALA A 17 -16.21 -18.80 7.36
CA ALA A 17 -15.24 -17.96 6.70
C ALA A 17 -13.97 -17.87 7.57
N THR A 18 -12.82 -18.13 6.97
CA THR A 18 -11.50 -18.03 7.62
C THR A 18 -10.77 -16.73 7.25
N VAL A 19 -11.23 -16.03 6.21
CA VAL A 19 -10.57 -14.86 5.62
C VAL A 19 -11.62 -13.80 5.26
N CYS A 20 -11.30 -12.53 5.48
CA CYS A 20 -12.12 -11.38 5.08
C CYS A 20 -12.17 -11.26 3.54
N ALA A 21 -13.34 -11.01 2.96
CA ALA A 21 -13.47 -10.90 1.50
C ALA A 21 -12.81 -9.65 0.92
N ASP A 22 -12.71 -8.59 1.73
CA ASP A 22 -12.21 -7.28 1.32
C ASP A 22 -10.73 -7.11 1.73
N CYS A 23 -10.44 -7.24 3.01
CA CYS A 23 -9.08 -7.05 3.54
C CYS A 23 -8.16 -8.27 3.39
N ARG A 24 -8.68 -9.43 2.99
CA ARG A 24 -7.96 -10.73 2.89
C ARG A 24 -7.17 -11.18 4.13
N VAL A 25 -7.41 -10.57 5.29
CA VAL A 25 -6.82 -10.97 6.58
C VAL A 25 -7.62 -12.07 7.25
N ALA A 26 -6.95 -12.89 8.07
CA ALA A 26 -7.55 -13.96 8.86
C ALA A 26 -8.59 -13.41 9.85
N LEU A 27 -9.77 -14.02 9.88
CA LEU A 27 -10.84 -13.62 10.78
C LEU A 27 -10.58 -14.15 12.19
N VAL A 28 -10.79 -13.29 13.21
CA VAL A 28 -10.64 -13.68 14.61
C VAL A 28 -11.99 -14.19 15.12
N PRO A 29 -12.09 -15.46 15.57
CA PRO A 29 -13.33 -15.98 16.13
C PRO A 29 -13.61 -15.29 17.47
N ASP A 30 -14.85 -14.88 17.69
CA ASP A 30 -15.24 -14.28 18.95
C ASP A 30 -15.06 -15.32 20.09
N PRO A 31 -14.36 -14.98 21.19
CA PRO A 31 -14.20 -15.89 22.30
C PRO A 31 -15.57 -16.19 22.89
N VAL A 32 -16.00 -17.44 22.80
CA VAL A 32 -17.28 -17.90 23.36
C VAL A 32 -17.39 -17.46 24.83
N GLU A 33 -18.23 -16.48 25.10
CA GLU A 33 -18.44 -15.96 26.44
C GLU A 33 -18.83 -17.09 27.39
N GLY A 34 -17.94 -17.39 28.32
CA GLY A 34 -18.14 -18.44 29.30
C GLY A 34 -16.94 -18.62 30.19
N THR A 35 -16.69 -17.65 31.08
CA THR A 35 -16.48 -17.86 32.53
C THR A 35 -16.29 -16.51 33.23
N GLU A 36 -17.34 -16.10 33.92
CA GLU A 36 -17.26 -15.40 35.21
C GLU A 36 -16.08 -15.87 36.08
N HIS A 37 -15.34 -14.95 36.72
CA HIS A 37 -14.65 -15.07 38.03
C HIS A 37 -13.79 -13.79 38.23
N ALA A 38 -14.32 -12.77 38.92
CA ALA A 38 -14.17 -12.55 40.37
C ALA A 38 -12.91 -11.75 40.76
N SER A 39 -13.09 -10.46 41.07
CA SER A 39 -12.21 -9.68 41.95
C SER A 39 -12.13 -10.33 43.35
N PRO A 40 -11.03 -10.12 44.09
CA PRO A 40 -10.92 -8.99 45.04
C PRO A 40 -9.50 -8.37 44.96
N GLY A 41 -9.09 -7.30 45.62
CA GLY A 41 -9.57 -6.49 46.72
C GLY A 41 -8.38 -5.63 47.19
N THR A 42 -8.65 -4.43 47.64
CA THR A 42 -7.70 -3.40 48.07
C THR A 42 -6.91 -3.78 49.34
N THR A 43 -5.64 -3.35 49.46
CA THR A 43 -5.13 -2.79 50.72
C THR A 43 -3.95 -1.83 50.51
N THR A 44 -4.09 -0.67 51.14
CA THR A 44 -3.12 0.39 51.38
C THR A 44 -1.91 -0.08 52.18
N ALA A 45 -0.72 0.44 51.84
CA ALA A 45 0.36 0.72 52.79
C ALA A 45 1.16 1.95 52.31
N GLU A 46 1.24 2.95 53.20
CA GLU A 46 1.87 4.25 53.01
C GLU A 46 3.28 4.24 53.62
N GLY A 47 4.27 4.83 52.94
CA GLY A 47 5.46 5.45 53.56
C GLY A 47 6.82 4.74 53.46
N ALA A 48 7.69 5.20 52.55
CA ALA A 48 8.97 5.91 52.84
C ALA A 48 9.96 5.86 51.63
N PRO A 49 10.84 6.87 51.46
CA PRO A 49 11.51 7.19 50.20
C PRO A 49 12.91 6.56 50.08
N GLY A 50 13.35 6.35 48.83
CA GLY A 50 14.74 6.02 48.50
C GLY A 50 14.86 5.34 47.15
N ALA A 51 14.96 6.13 46.07
CA ALA A 51 15.56 5.64 44.83
C ALA A 51 17.04 5.30 45.11
N PRO A 52 17.54 4.19 44.56
CA PRO A 52 18.11 4.29 43.23
C PRO A 52 17.66 3.16 42.28
N ASP A 53 17.36 3.59 41.04
CA ASP A 53 17.95 3.10 39.81
C ASP A 53 18.00 1.58 39.51
N ARG A 54 17.34 1.23 38.39
CA ARG A 54 17.50 0.06 37.52
C ARG A 54 17.04 -1.31 38.05
N GLU A 55 15.96 -1.80 37.46
CA GLU A 55 15.91 -3.03 36.66
C GLU A 55 14.42 -3.26 36.30
N GLY A 56 14.08 -2.95 35.05
CA GLY A 56 12.80 -3.38 34.47
C GLY A 56 12.79 -4.91 34.37
N PRO A 57 11.65 -5.57 34.57
CA PRO A 57 11.59 -7.02 34.49
C PRO A 57 11.86 -7.45 33.05
N ASP A 58 12.95 -8.20 32.86
CA ASP A 58 13.03 -9.43 32.06
C ASP A 58 11.95 -9.52 30.96
N GLY A 59 12.19 -8.82 29.85
CA GLY A 59 11.53 -9.15 28.59
C GLY A 59 11.97 -10.55 28.18
N PRO A 60 11.09 -11.40 27.63
CA PRO A 60 11.45 -12.78 27.34
C PRO A 60 12.64 -12.82 26.37
N GLU A 61 13.78 -13.29 26.88
CA GLU A 61 14.92 -13.72 26.10
C GLU A 61 14.50 -14.87 25.18
N VAL A 62 14.00 -14.52 23.99
CA VAL A 62 13.91 -15.45 22.87
C VAL A 62 15.23 -15.37 22.11
N PRO A 63 16.16 -16.32 22.28
CA PRO A 63 17.32 -16.40 21.39
C PRO A 63 16.81 -16.88 20.03
N VAL A 64 16.42 -15.94 19.16
CA VAL A 64 16.35 -16.21 17.73
C VAL A 64 17.80 -16.33 17.28
N ALA A 65 18.25 -17.57 17.08
CA ALA A 65 19.54 -17.83 16.47
C ALA A 65 19.55 -17.19 15.07
N VAL A 66 20.19 -16.03 14.96
CA VAL A 66 20.50 -15.38 13.69
C VAL A 66 21.51 -16.29 13.01
N GLU A 67 21.10 -16.96 11.94
CA GLU A 67 22.07 -17.64 11.08
C GLU A 67 23.04 -16.56 10.57
N PRO A 68 24.37 -16.73 10.75
CA PRO A 68 25.33 -15.75 10.26
C PRO A 68 25.11 -15.58 8.76
N TRP A 69 25.08 -14.33 8.32
CA TRP A 69 24.74 -14.01 6.94
C TRP A 69 25.71 -14.73 6.01
N PRO A 70 25.24 -15.31 4.90
CA PRO A 70 26.12 -15.99 3.98
C PRO A 70 27.20 -15.01 3.49
N GLU A 71 28.45 -15.43 3.56
CA GLU A 71 29.60 -14.60 3.22
C GLU A 71 29.47 -14.09 1.77
N GLY A 72 29.32 -12.77 1.58
CA GLY A 72 29.27 -12.14 0.27
C GLY A 72 27.95 -11.44 -0.11
N GLU A 73 26.99 -11.32 0.81
CA GLU A 73 25.84 -10.44 0.63
C GLU A 73 26.14 -9.01 1.10
N GLU A 74 25.69 -8.03 0.32
CA GLU A 74 25.82 -6.60 0.64
C GLU A 74 24.90 -6.27 1.81
N GLU A 75 25.42 -5.58 2.82
CA GLU A 75 24.72 -5.21 4.05
C GLU A 75 24.40 -3.71 4.02
N VAL A 76 23.19 -3.34 4.44
CA VAL A 76 22.74 -1.96 4.57
C VAL A 76 22.35 -1.72 6.03
N GLY A 77 22.90 -0.65 6.63
CA GLY A 77 22.63 -0.24 7.99
C GLY A 77 21.79 1.03 8.03
N TYR A 78 20.76 1.04 8.86
CA TYR A 78 19.90 2.18 9.13
C TYR A 78 20.12 2.65 10.56
N ASP A 79 20.66 3.85 10.72
CA ASP A 79 20.85 4.48 12.02
C ASP A 79 19.52 5.02 12.55
N LEU A 80 19.10 4.55 13.72
CA LEU A 80 17.84 4.91 14.37
C LEU A 80 18.11 5.51 15.76
N GLU A 81 19.16 6.33 15.90
CA GLU A 81 19.54 6.96 17.18
C GLU A 81 18.42 7.85 17.75
N ASP A 82 17.63 8.48 16.86
CA ASP A 82 16.51 9.36 17.21
C ASP A 82 15.28 8.58 17.70
N TRP A 83 15.23 7.27 17.51
CA TRP A 83 14.06 6.44 17.85
C TRP A 83 14.03 5.99 19.31
N GLY A 84 12.84 6.11 19.91
CA GLY A 84 12.55 5.57 21.22
C GLY A 84 12.57 4.04 21.24
N PRO A 85 12.62 3.43 22.44
CA PRO A 85 12.59 1.98 22.59
C PRO A 85 11.27 1.36 22.06
N VAL A 86 10.18 2.12 22.05
CA VAL A 86 8.88 1.67 21.54
C VAL A 86 8.89 1.56 20.02
N GLU A 87 9.47 2.55 19.32
CA GLU A 87 9.55 2.55 17.85
C GLU A 87 10.50 1.46 17.35
N ARG A 88 11.65 1.27 18.01
CA ARG A 88 12.58 0.17 17.70
C ARG A 88 11.98 -1.21 17.94
N GLU A 89 11.17 -1.38 19.00
CA GLU A 89 10.43 -2.62 19.22
C GLU A 89 9.38 -2.84 18.13
N ALA A 90 8.65 -1.79 17.73
CA ALA A 90 7.68 -1.86 16.64
C ALA A 90 8.33 -2.28 15.31
N LEU A 91 9.50 -1.73 14.96
CA LEU A 91 10.24 -2.11 13.76
C LEU A 91 10.73 -3.54 13.83
N THR A 92 11.21 -3.99 14.99
CA THR A 92 11.60 -5.38 15.20
C THR A 92 10.42 -6.33 14.95
N VAL A 93 9.24 -5.99 15.47
CA VAL A 93 8.01 -6.78 15.24
C VAL A 93 7.64 -6.79 13.75
N ALA A 94 7.73 -5.65 13.06
CA ALA A 94 7.44 -5.52 11.64
C ALA A 94 8.40 -6.35 10.77
N LEU A 95 9.70 -6.25 11.00
CA LEU A 95 10.73 -7.04 10.31
C LEU A 95 10.53 -8.54 10.52
N LEU A 96 10.16 -8.97 11.73
CA LEU A 96 9.83 -10.37 12.01
C LEU A 96 8.57 -10.85 11.29
N ALA A 97 7.54 -10.00 11.20
CA ALA A 97 6.30 -10.32 10.48
C ALA A 97 6.57 -10.56 8.99
N GLU A 98 7.38 -9.70 8.37
CA GLU A 98 7.79 -9.78 6.97
C GLU A 98 8.91 -10.81 6.71
N ARG A 99 9.43 -11.46 7.77
CA ARG A 99 10.56 -12.41 7.73
C ARG A 99 11.84 -11.81 7.12
N VAL A 100 12.06 -10.52 7.38
CA VAL A 100 13.29 -9.83 7.01
C VAL A 100 14.41 -10.26 7.95
N ALA A 101 15.51 -10.73 7.37
CA ALA A 101 16.72 -11.02 8.12
C ALA A 101 17.34 -9.69 8.57
N HIS A 102 17.45 -9.48 9.89
CA HIS A 102 17.96 -8.25 10.47
C HIS A 102 18.87 -8.54 11.67
N GLU A 103 19.81 -7.63 11.92
CA GLU A 103 20.70 -7.62 13.07
C GLU A 103 20.72 -6.22 13.68
N TRP A 104 20.48 -6.11 15.00
CA TRP A 104 20.61 -4.84 15.71
C TRP A 104 22.05 -4.65 16.20
N ARG A 105 22.66 -3.51 15.86
CA ARG A 105 23.97 -3.03 16.32
C ARG A 105 23.76 -1.74 17.08
N GLU A 106 23.56 -1.87 18.40
CA GLU A 106 23.25 -0.72 19.29
C GLU A 106 21.93 -0.05 18.89
N ASP A 107 21.99 1.10 18.21
CA ASP A 107 20.86 1.89 17.74
C ASP A 107 20.67 1.77 16.21
N GLU A 108 21.51 0.99 15.53
CA GLU A 108 21.46 0.73 14.10
C GLU A 108 20.82 -0.64 13.82
N VAL A 109 19.92 -0.72 12.84
CA VAL A 109 19.45 -2.00 12.29
C VAL A 109 20.15 -2.28 10.97
N VAL A 110 20.77 -3.45 10.86
CA VAL A 110 21.47 -3.89 9.67
C VAL A 110 20.66 -4.99 9.01
N VAL A 111 20.43 -4.85 7.70
CA VAL A 111 19.74 -5.83 6.86
C VAL A 111 20.54 -6.13 5.59
N PRO A 112 20.35 -7.28 4.95
CA PRO A 112 20.90 -7.52 3.62
C PRO A 112 20.27 -6.59 2.56
N GLU A 113 21.04 -6.16 1.57
CA GLU A 113 20.62 -5.20 0.53
C GLU A 113 19.33 -5.62 -0.20
N ARG A 114 19.11 -6.92 -0.42
CA ARG A 114 17.85 -7.44 -1.00
C ARG A 114 16.58 -7.07 -0.24
N TRP A 115 16.73 -6.67 1.03
CA TRP A 115 15.66 -6.28 1.93
C TRP A 115 15.73 -4.79 2.28
N ALA A 116 16.65 -4.02 1.67
CA ALA A 116 16.81 -2.60 1.91
C ALA A 116 15.50 -1.84 1.62
N ASP A 117 14.95 -2.00 0.41
CA ASP A 117 13.71 -1.32 0.00
C ASP A 117 12.56 -1.58 0.99
N LEU A 118 12.32 -2.85 1.34
CA LEU A 118 11.27 -3.22 2.28
C LEU A 118 11.54 -2.68 3.70
N THR A 119 12.81 -2.63 4.11
CA THR A 119 13.19 -2.11 5.43
C THR A 119 12.97 -0.61 5.49
N GLU A 120 13.27 0.13 4.43
CA GLU A 120 12.98 1.56 4.31
C GLU A 120 11.48 1.83 4.41
N GLU A 121 10.66 1.08 3.69
CA GLU A 121 9.19 1.20 3.78
C GLU A 121 8.68 0.97 5.21
N LEU A 122 9.23 -0.03 5.91
CA LEU A 122 8.86 -0.33 7.30
C LEU A 122 9.34 0.74 8.29
N ILE A 123 10.51 1.33 8.05
CA ILE A 123 11.05 2.43 8.86
C ILE A 123 10.16 3.66 8.69
N ASP A 124 9.85 4.05 7.46
CA ASP A 124 9.02 5.22 7.15
C ASP A 124 7.61 5.08 7.73
N ALA A 125 7.00 3.90 7.65
CA ALA A 125 5.68 3.65 8.22
C ALA A 125 5.62 3.86 9.75
N ILE A 126 6.74 3.69 10.45
CA ILE A 126 6.83 3.84 11.90
C ILE A 126 7.27 5.25 12.30
N ASP A 127 8.25 5.85 11.59
CA ASP A 127 8.68 7.23 11.83
C ASP A 127 7.57 8.23 11.50
N HIS A 128 6.78 7.90 10.47
CA HIS A 128 5.72 8.75 9.96
C HIS A 128 4.42 7.96 9.77
N PRO A 129 3.72 7.58 10.86
CA PRO A 129 2.46 6.82 10.76
C PRO A 129 1.32 7.62 10.12
N ASP A 130 1.47 8.95 10.07
CA ASP A 130 0.56 9.89 9.39
C ASP A 130 1.15 10.43 8.07
N ALA A 131 2.32 9.95 7.63
CA ALA A 131 2.76 10.24 6.26
C ALA A 131 1.75 9.60 5.32
N LEU A 132 1.24 10.43 4.42
CA LEU A 132 0.52 9.93 3.26
C LEU A 132 1.50 9.02 2.50
N GLU A 133 0.99 7.91 1.95
CA GLU A 133 1.75 7.02 1.05
C GLU A 133 2.60 7.89 0.12
N PRO A 134 3.90 7.56 -0.10
CA PRO A 134 4.77 8.38 -0.95
C PRO A 134 4.02 8.67 -2.24
N GLU A 135 3.74 9.95 -2.49
CA GLU A 135 3.22 10.38 -3.79
C GLU A 135 4.29 9.93 -4.78
N ASP A 136 4.02 8.91 -5.59
CA ASP A 136 4.94 8.38 -6.60
C ASP A 136 5.67 9.58 -7.22
N GLU A 137 6.97 9.71 -6.92
CA GLU A 137 7.81 10.79 -7.39
C GLU A 137 7.95 10.67 -8.91
N ASP A 138 6.96 11.19 -9.66
CA ASP A 138 7.00 11.69 -11.04
C ASP A 138 5.54 11.95 -11.55
N ASP A 139 4.88 12.98 -11.00
CA ASP A 139 3.65 13.55 -11.58
C ASP A 139 3.89 14.30 -12.91
N ASP A 140 5.15 14.44 -13.36
CA ASP A 140 5.48 14.91 -14.72
C ASP A 140 4.91 13.98 -15.82
N GLY A 141 4.64 12.70 -15.51
CA GLY A 141 4.05 11.76 -16.47
C GLY A 141 2.56 11.99 -16.78
N GLY A 142 1.82 12.76 -15.96
CA GLY A 142 0.38 12.98 -16.17
C GLY A 142 0.09 13.86 -17.40
N ALA A 143 0.89 14.90 -17.61
CA ALA A 143 0.76 15.79 -18.77
C ALA A 143 1.20 15.11 -20.08
N GLU A 144 2.29 14.34 -20.04
CA GLU A 144 2.75 13.54 -21.19
C GLU A 144 1.70 12.50 -21.60
N LEU A 145 1.14 11.77 -20.63
CA LEU A 145 0.06 10.80 -20.84
C LEU A 145 -1.19 11.41 -21.50
N LEU A 146 -1.61 12.59 -21.04
CA LEU A 146 -2.74 13.31 -21.65
C LEU A 146 -2.42 13.74 -23.10
N GLY A 147 -1.17 14.13 -23.36
CA GLY A 147 -0.67 14.45 -24.70
C GLY A 147 -0.70 13.26 -25.64
N ASP A 148 -0.18 12.12 -25.22
CA ASP A 148 -0.14 10.88 -26.01
C ASP A 148 -1.56 10.37 -26.31
N LEU A 149 -2.44 10.39 -25.31
CA LEU A 149 -3.84 10.03 -25.49
C LEU A 149 -4.56 10.98 -26.45
N TYR A 150 -4.27 12.29 -26.41
CA TYR A 150 -4.82 13.25 -27.34
C TYR A 150 -4.38 12.97 -28.78
N VAL A 151 -3.09 12.68 -28.99
CA VAL A 151 -2.54 12.36 -30.32
C VAL A 151 -3.15 11.07 -30.86
N ALA A 152 -3.21 10.02 -30.04
CA ALA A 152 -3.81 8.74 -30.44
C ALA A 152 -5.30 8.89 -30.79
N ALA A 153 -6.06 9.63 -29.97
CA ALA A 153 -7.46 9.95 -30.24
C ALA A 153 -7.65 10.82 -31.50
N ASP A 154 -6.76 11.78 -31.77
CA ASP A 154 -6.79 12.60 -33.00
C ASP A 154 -6.56 11.73 -34.24
N VAL A 155 -5.56 10.85 -34.21
CA VAL A 155 -5.28 9.92 -35.30
C VAL A 155 -6.47 9.00 -35.55
N LEU A 156 -7.03 8.36 -34.51
CA LEU A 156 -8.20 7.48 -34.64
C LEU A 156 -9.47 8.22 -35.10
N SER A 157 -9.60 9.51 -34.76
CA SER A 157 -10.70 10.34 -35.26
C SER A 157 -10.60 10.64 -36.76
N GLY A 158 -9.41 10.53 -37.35
CA GLY A 158 -9.17 10.68 -38.79
C GLY A 158 -9.09 9.35 -39.54
N ASP A 159 -8.49 8.34 -38.92
CA ASP A 159 -8.24 7.00 -39.46
C ASP A 159 -8.43 5.94 -38.35
N PRO A 160 -9.64 5.36 -38.20
CA PRO A 160 -9.94 4.40 -37.13
C PRO A 160 -9.21 3.06 -37.29
N ALA A 161 -8.66 2.78 -38.47
CA ALA A 161 -7.89 1.56 -38.75
C ALA A 161 -6.37 1.75 -38.58
N ALA A 162 -5.93 2.93 -38.12
CA ALA A 162 -4.52 3.24 -37.91
C ALA A 162 -3.92 2.36 -36.80
N SER A 163 -3.26 1.27 -37.18
CA SER A 163 -2.80 0.23 -36.24
C SER A 163 -1.87 0.78 -35.14
N GLY A 164 -1.06 1.80 -35.44
CA GLY A 164 -0.23 2.45 -34.44
C GLY A 164 -1.05 3.14 -33.34
N ALA A 165 -2.07 3.90 -33.70
CA ALA A 165 -2.93 4.59 -32.73
C ALA A 165 -3.86 3.62 -32.00
N VAL A 166 -4.26 2.51 -32.64
CA VAL A 166 -5.00 1.43 -31.98
C VAL A 166 -4.16 0.79 -30.88
N ILE A 167 -2.92 0.41 -31.18
CA ILE A 167 -2.00 -0.16 -30.19
C ILE A 167 -1.78 0.82 -29.04
N GLU A 168 -1.49 2.09 -29.37
CA GLU A 168 -1.27 3.14 -28.37
C GLU A 168 -2.45 3.27 -27.40
N VAL A 169 -3.69 3.38 -27.89
CA VAL A 169 -4.87 3.48 -27.00
C VAL A 169 -5.04 2.23 -26.13
N LEU A 170 -4.76 1.04 -26.66
CA LEU A 170 -4.88 -0.21 -25.89
C LEU A 170 -3.81 -0.32 -24.80
N GLU A 171 -2.61 0.21 -25.02
CA GLU A 171 -1.55 0.26 -24.02
C GLU A 171 -1.79 1.36 -22.97
N LEU A 172 -2.30 2.52 -23.39
CA LEU A 172 -2.58 3.65 -22.50
C LEU A 172 -3.83 3.44 -21.63
N ALA A 173 -4.85 2.73 -22.11
CA ALA A 173 -6.11 2.52 -21.39
C ALA A 173 -5.96 1.93 -19.97
N PRO A 174 -5.22 0.82 -19.75
CA PRO A 174 -5.01 0.28 -18.40
C PRO A 174 -4.18 1.22 -17.51
N VAL A 175 -3.23 1.97 -18.08
CA VAL A 175 -2.42 2.95 -17.34
C VAL A 175 -3.29 4.09 -16.83
N VAL A 176 -4.13 4.65 -17.70
CA VAL A 176 -5.09 5.71 -17.36
C VAL A 176 -6.08 5.24 -16.28
N ALA A 177 -6.59 4.01 -16.38
CA ALA A 177 -7.56 3.47 -15.41
C ALA A 177 -6.97 3.19 -14.02
N GLY A 178 -5.69 2.86 -13.92
CA GLY A 178 -5.01 2.58 -12.66
C GLY A 178 -4.41 3.81 -11.96
N ARG A 179 -4.33 4.96 -12.65
CA ARG A 179 -3.66 6.16 -12.14
C ARG A 179 -4.64 7.11 -11.44
N PRO A 180 -4.24 7.76 -10.31
CA PRO A 180 -4.99 8.87 -9.74
C PRO A 180 -5.08 10.07 -10.70
N ALA A 181 -5.98 11.00 -10.40
CA ALA A 181 -6.15 12.21 -11.22
C ALA A 181 -4.86 13.06 -11.22
N PRO A 182 -4.37 13.51 -12.39
CA PRO A 182 -3.20 14.38 -12.46
C PRO A 182 -3.45 15.72 -11.75
N TYR A 183 -2.37 16.41 -11.34
CA TYR A 183 -2.48 17.67 -10.62
C TYR A 183 -3.34 18.71 -11.35
N GLY A 184 -4.28 19.33 -10.62
CA GLY A 184 -5.16 20.37 -11.16
C GLY A 184 -6.42 19.87 -11.88
N LEU A 185 -6.59 18.55 -12.02
CA LEU A 185 -7.83 17.93 -12.50
C LEU A 185 -8.72 17.51 -11.33
N ASP A 186 -10.01 17.84 -11.40
CA ASP A 186 -10.99 17.28 -10.49
C ASP A 186 -11.29 15.81 -10.81
N GLY A 187 -11.55 15.01 -9.77
CA GLY A 187 -11.77 13.56 -9.91
C GLY A 187 -12.96 13.19 -10.81
N GLY A 188 -13.96 14.06 -10.95
CA GLY A 188 -15.08 13.86 -11.87
C GLY A 188 -14.66 13.98 -13.34
N THR A 189 -13.84 14.97 -13.67
CA THR A 189 -13.25 15.13 -15.00
C THR A 189 -12.33 13.97 -15.34
N TRP A 190 -11.48 13.54 -14.40
CA TRP A 190 -10.60 12.38 -14.60
C TRP A 190 -11.38 11.08 -14.79
N SER A 191 -12.40 10.82 -13.97
CA SER A 191 -13.28 9.66 -14.13
C SER A 191 -13.94 9.65 -15.51
N SER A 192 -14.41 10.81 -15.98
CA SER A 192 -15.02 10.93 -17.31
C SER A 192 -14.03 10.65 -18.46
N VAL A 193 -12.76 10.99 -18.29
CA VAL A 193 -11.70 10.66 -19.26
C VAL A 193 -11.43 9.16 -19.25
N THR A 194 -11.14 8.59 -18.07
CA THR A 194 -10.84 7.16 -17.91
C THR A 194 -11.95 6.25 -18.44
N GLU A 195 -13.22 6.57 -18.16
CA GLU A 195 -14.38 5.83 -18.69
C GLU A 195 -14.48 5.88 -20.23
N GLU A 196 -14.20 7.05 -20.82
CA GLU A 196 -14.28 7.21 -22.28
C GLU A 196 -13.13 6.52 -23.00
N VAL A 197 -11.93 6.55 -22.42
CA VAL A 197 -10.76 5.78 -22.88
C VAL A 197 -11.02 4.29 -22.81
N GLY A 198 -11.53 3.79 -21.68
CA GLY A 198 -11.87 2.37 -21.52
C GLY A 198 -12.95 1.92 -22.51
N ARG A 199 -13.94 2.77 -22.79
CA ARG A 199 -14.95 2.50 -23.82
C ARG A 199 -14.34 2.45 -25.22
N LEU A 200 -13.42 3.36 -25.55
CA LEU A 200 -12.73 3.37 -26.84
C LEU A 200 -11.87 2.11 -27.01
N ALA A 201 -11.07 1.75 -26.00
CA ALA A 201 -10.33 0.50 -25.98
C ALA A 201 -11.23 -0.72 -26.20
N GLY A 202 -12.36 -0.80 -25.49
CA GLY A 202 -13.32 -1.90 -25.66
C GLY A 202 -13.91 -2.00 -27.08
N LEU A 203 -14.15 -0.88 -27.77
CA LEU A 203 -14.56 -0.89 -29.19
C LEU A 203 -13.45 -1.41 -30.11
N LEU A 204 -12.20 -1.00 -29.85
CA LEU A 204 -11.04 -1.43 -30.62
C LEU A 204 -10.76 -2.93 -30.45
N GLU A 205 -10.81 -3.46 -29.23
CA GLU A 205 -10.66 -4.88 -28.93
C GLU A 205 -11.77 -5.73 -29.55
N ALA A 206 -13.00 -5.22 -29.54
CA ALA A 206 -14.14 -5.87 -30.16
C ALA A 206 -14.14 -5.78 -31.69
N HIS A 207 -13.20 -5.04 -32.29
CA HIS A 207 -13.18 -4.70 -33.70
C HIS A 207 -14.53 -4.15 -34.18
N ALA A 208 -15.07 -3.19 -33.43
CA ALA A 208 -16.33 -2.52 -33.74
C ALA A 208 -16.25 -1.71 -35.05
N ASP A 209 -17.40 -1.20 -35.50
CA ASP A 209 -17.49 -0.44 -36.74
C ASP A 209 -16.66 0.86 -36.67
N ASP A 210 -15.94 1.14 -37.77
CA ASP A 210 -15.07 2.31 -37.92
C ASP A 210 -15.77 3.64 -37.59
N GLU A 211 -17.06 3.77 -37.92
CA GLU A 211 -17.86 4.97 -37.64
C GLU A 211 -18.05 5.19 -36.13
N GLU A 212 -18.24 4.11 -35.35
CA GLU A 212 -18.40 4.18 -33.90
C GLU A 212 -17.07 4.53 -33.21
N VAL A 213 -15.98 3.91 -33.66
CA VAL A 213 -14.62 4.21 -33.19
C VAL A 213 -14.27 5.66 -33.47
N GLN A 214 -14.51 6.13 -34.70
CA GLN A 214 -14.24 7.49 -35.11
C GLN A 214 -15.03 8.53 -34.30
N ALA A 215 -16.32 8.26 -34.08
CA ALA A 215 -17.18 9.15 -33.30
C ALA A 215 -16.72 9.27 -31.84
N LEU A 216 -16.35 8.15 -31.22
CA LEU A 216 -15.90 8.13 -29.83
C LEU A 216 -14.50 8.74 -29.68
N ALA A 217 -13.58 8.45 -30.59
CA ALA A 217 -12.26 9.08 -30.63
C ALA A 217 -12.35 10.60 -30.81
N GLY A 218 -13.27 11.07 -31.66
CA GLY A 218 -13.54 12.51 -31.84
C GLY A 218 -14.12 13.19 -30.59
N SER A 219 -14.97 12.50 -29.83
CA SER A 219 -15.45 12.96 -28.51
C SER A 219 -14.29 13.08 -27.51
N LEU A 220 -13.47 12.04 -27.43
CA LEU A 220 -12.35 11.96 -26.50
C LEU A 220 -11.34 13.07 -26.77
N ARG A 221 -10.95 13.26 -28.04
CA ARG A 221 -10.09 14.35 -28.47
C ARG A 221 -10.64 15.72 -28.07
N SER A 222 -11.94 15.96 -28.28
CA SER A 222 -12.59 17.22 -27.92
C SER A 222 -12.53 17.51 -26.42
N ARG A 223 -12.60 16.46 -25.59
CA ARG A 223 -12.49 16.53 -24.13
C ARG A 223 -11.05 16.74 -23.65
N LEU A 224 -10.09 16.11 -24.31
CA LEU A 224 -8.66 16.22 -23.96
C LEU A 224 -8.05 17.56 -24.37
N ARG A 225 -8.55 18.20 -25.44
CA ARG A 225 -8.03 19.48 -25.95
C ARG A 225 -7.79 20.58 -24.91
N PRO A 226 -8.67 20.85 -23.93
CA PRO A 226 -8.41 21.86 -22.89
C PRO A 226 -7.40 21.44 -21.83
N LEU A 227 -6.97 20.18 -21.81
CA LEU A 227 -6.10 19.57 -20.79
C LEU A 227 -4.64 19.40 -21.27
N VAL A 228 -4.37 19.71 -22.54
CA VAL A 228 -3.06 19.60 -23.20
C VAL A 228 -2.56 20.95 -23.72
#